data_AF-A0A8T8HWY1-F1
#
_entry.id   AF-A0A8T8HWY1-F1
#
_cell.length_a   1.000
_cell.length_b   1.000
_cell.length_c   1.000
_cell.angle_alpha   90.00
_cell.angle_beta   90.00
_cell.angle_gamma   90.00
#
_symmetry.space_group_name_H-M   'P 1'
#
loop_
_entity.id
_entity.type
_entity.pdbx_description
1 polymer ?
#
loop_
_entity_poly.entity_id
_entity_poly.type
_entity_poly.pdbx_seq_one_letter_code
_entity_poly.pdbx_strand_id
1 'polypeptide(L)'
;MDHEGTPAGSGAAERDEAAAAARDAADPFELEIVPGGEIKPYPATSKAIINDTKVLTSKIDYGDLWGRGQSNVKRYQSVRFDRQDPSKDHQNCQIQINERPSPSTVAGILVSLELEITKLKPGQKDYVQRKARDAMLRSLDQKTMMILRKKKA
;
A
#
# COMPACT_ATOMS: atom_id res chain seq x y z
N MET A 1 -3.94 51.33 46.82
CA MET A 1 -4.00 50.06 46.08
C MET A 1 -5.20 50.15 45.19
N ASP A 2 -5.05 49.93 43.88
CA ASP A 2 -5.95 49.16 43.02
C ASP A 2 -5.37 49.19 41.60
N HIS A 3 -5.04 48.00 41.10
CA HIS A 3 -4.54 47.72 39.75
C HIS A 3 -5.73 47.30 38.88
N GLU A 4 -5.99 47.98 37.77
CA GLU A 4 -6.78 47.42 36.67
C GLU A 4 -5.85 47.14 35.48
N GLY A 5 -5.55 45.85 35.28
CA GLY A 5 -4.83 45.34 34.12
C GLY A 5 -5.79 45.12 32.96
N THR A 6 -5.46 45.69 31.80
CA THR A 6 -6.10 45.43 30.51
C THR A 6 -5.74 44.02 30.02
N PRO A 7 -6.70 43.18 29.55
CA PRO A 7 -6.35 41.91 28.93
C PRO A 7 -5.84 42.16 27.50
N ALA A 8 -4.57 41.81 27.26
CA ALA A 8 -3.97 41.80 25.93
C ALA A 8 -4.60 40.68 25.08
N GLY A 9 -4.99 41.04 23.85
CA GLY A 9 -5.78 40.22 22.94
C GLY A 9 -5.18 38.86 22.57
N SER A 10 -6.02 37.84 22.65
CA SER A 10 -5.79 36.44 22.22
C SER A 10 -5.91 36.23 20.69
N GLY A 11 -6.05 37.28 19.89
CA GLY A 11 -6.37 37.17 18.46
C GLY A 11 -5.23 36.79 17.51
N ALA A 12 -3.99 36.68 18.00
CA ALA A 12 -2.83 36.35 17.17
C ALA A 12 -2.54 34.83 17.11
N ALA A 13 -2.77 34.11 18.21
CA ALA A 13 -2.51 32.66 18.27
C ALA A 13 -3.57 31.83 17.54
N GLU A 14 -4.85 32.21 17.63
CA GLU A 14 -5.94 31.51 16.94
C GLU A 14 -5.87 31.60 15.41
N ARG A 15 -5.25 32.66 14.86
CA ARG A 15 -5.11 32.84 13.41
C ARG A 15 -4.04 31.94 12.79
N ASP A 16 -3.00 31.60 13.55
CA ASP A 16 -1.93 30.71 13.09
C ASP A 16 -2.37 29.23 13.15
N GLU A 17 -3.11 28.84 14.20
CA GLU A 17 -3.66 27.47 14.30
C GLU A 17 -4.76 27.19 13.26
N ALA A 18 -5.60 28.17 12.93
CA ALA A 18 -6.60 28.04 11.87
C ALA A 18 -5.95 27.91 10.47
N ALA A 19 -4.83 28.62 10.22
CA ALA A 19 -4.10 28.51 8.97
C ALA A 19 -3.31 27.18 8.86
N ALA A 20 -2.81 26.65 9.98
CA ALA A 20 -2.20 25.33 10.04
C ALA A 20 -3.23 24.20 9.84
N ALA A 21 -4.41 24.29 10.47
CA ALA A 21 -5.51 23.35 10.29
C ALA A 21 -6.11 23.39 8.87
N ALA A 22 -6.20 24.57 8.26
CA ALA A 22 -6.64 24.72 6.86
C ALA A 22 -5.61 24.18 5.85
N ARG A 23 -4.31 24.22 6.18
CA ARG A 23 -3.24 23.60 5.37
C ARG A 23 -3.20 22.08 5.51
N ASP A 24 -3.48 21.52 6.68
CA ASP A 24 -3.61 20.06 6.86
C ASP A 24 -4.88 19.51 6.19
N ALA A 25 -5.92 20.33 5.97
CA ALA A 25 -7.11 19.98 5.19
C ALA A 25 -6.91 20.04 3.66
N ALA A 26 -5.80 20.63 3.17
CA ALA A 26 -5.61 20.92 1.75
C ALA A 26 -5.11 19.73 0.91
N ASP A 27 -4.75 18.60 1.52
CA ASP A 27 -4.34 17.39 0.79
C ASP A 27 -4.77 16.13 1.57
N PRO A 28 -6.06 15.75 1.50
CA PRO A 28 -6.53 14.53 2.13
C PRO A 28 -5.73 13.37 1.58
N PHE A 29 -5.07 12.61 2.47
CA PHE A 29 -4.27 11.45 2.09
C PHE A 29 -5.17 10.35 1.53
N GLU A 30 -5.46 10.44 0.23
CA GLU A 30 -6.24 9.49 -0.52
C GLU A 30 -5.35 8.65 -1.43
N LEU A 31 -5.68 7.37 -1.53
CA LEU A 31 -4.99 6.42 -2.39
C LEU A 31 -5.96 5.90 -3.43
N GLU A 32 -5.48 5.74 -4.64
CA GLU A 32 -6.22 5.12 -5.73
C GLU A 32 -5.56 3.81 -6.17
N ILE A 33 -6.40 2.91 -6.69
CA ILE A 33 -5.99 1.64 -7.27
C ILE A 33 -6.39 1.68 -8.74
N VAL A 34 -5.41 1.71 -9.63
CA VAL A 34 -5.63 1.77 -11.08
C VAL A 34 -5.09 0.52 -11.76
N PRO A 35 -5.68 0.07 -12.88
CA PRO A 35 -5.12 -1.01 -13.68
C PRO A 35 -3.74 -0.61 -14.23
N GLY A 36 -2.79 -1.54 -14.16
CA GLY A 36 -1.47 -1.46 -14.77
C GLY A 36 -1.36 -2.40 -15.96
N GLY A 37 -0.18 -3.00 -16.12
CA GLY A 37 0.08 -3.97 -17.20
C GLY A 37 -0.52 -5.35 -16.95
N GLU A 38 -0.62 -6.16 -18.00
CA GLU A 38 -1.04 -7.55 -17.85
C GLU A 38 -0.02 -8.36 -17.05
N ILE A 39 -0.53 -9.23 -16.17
CA ILE A 39 0.29 -10.29 -15.59
C ILE A 39 0.32 -11.38 -16.65
N LYS A 40 1.46 -11.55 -17.34
CA LYS A 40 1.62 -12.58 -18.37
C LYS A 40 1.15 -13.93 -17.82
N PRO A 41 0.01 -14.45 -18.28
CA PRO A 41 -0.53 -15.67 -17.70
C PRO A 41 0.32 -16.85 -18.17
N TYR A 42 0.69 -17.71 -17.23
CA TYR A 42 0.97 -19.10 -17.58
C TYR A 42 -0.36 -19.74 -18.05
N PRO A 43 -0.37 -20.71 -18.99
CA PRO A 43 -1.58 -21.40 -19.39
C PRO A 43 -2.38 -21.85 -18.16
N ALA A 44 -3.66 -21.46 -18.12
CA ALA A 44 -4.58 -21.65 -17.01
C ALA A 44 -4.59 -23.12 -16.57
N THR A 45 -3.77 -23.44 -15.59
CA THR A 45 -3.68 -24.80 -15.07
C THR A 45 -4.65 -24.83 -13.91
N SER A 46 -5.75 -25.56 -14.11
CA SER A 46 -6.91 -25.75 -13.24
C SER A 46 -6.62 -26.40 -11.89
N LYS A 47 -5.44 -26.18 -11.30
CA LYS A 47 -5.26 -26.44 -9.88
C LYS A 47 -5.95 -25.30 -9.16
N ALA A 48 -7.03 -25.62 -8.46
CA ALA A 48 -7.77 -24.71 -7.61
C ALA A 48 -6.77 -23.81 -6.89
N ILE A 49 -6.84 -22.50 -7.16
CA ILE A 49 -6.16 -21.50 -6.35
C ILE A 49 -6.74 -21.72 -4.97
N ILE A 50 -5.96 -22.35 -4.10
CA ILE A 50 -6.40 -22.78 -2.78
C ILE A 50 -6.90 -21.52 -2.07
N ASN A 51 -8.00 -21.63 -1.30
CA ASN A 51 -8.55 -20.55 -0.48
C ASN A 51 -7.47 -19.77 0.30
N ASP A 52 -6.34 -20.41 0.57
CA ASP A 52 -5.14 -19.88 1.18
C ASP A 52 -4.48 -18.70 0.44
N THR A 53 -4.64 -18.53 -0.88
CA THR A 53 -4.10 -17.36 -1.59
C THR A 53 -4.84 -16.09 -1.19
N LYS A 54 -6.17 -16.17 -1.06
CA LYS A 54 -7.02 -15.09 -0.54
C LYS A 54 -6.68 -14.80 0.94
N VAL A 55 -6.31 -15.84 1.71
CA VAL A 55 -5.83 -15.69 3.09
C VAL A 55 -4.44 -15.04 3.15
N LEU A 56 -3.52 -15.35 2.23
CA LEU A 56 -2.21 -14.71 2.16
C LEU A 56 -2.34 -13.22 1.82
N THR A 57 -3.17 -12.85 0.84
CA THR A 57 -3.48 -11.43 0.57
C THR A 57 -4.06 -10.72 1.79
N SER A 58 -4.92 -11.41 2.56
CA SER A 58 -5.51 -10.83 3.78
C SER A 58 -4.50 -10.64 4.92
N LYS A 59 -3.34 -11.30 4.85
CA LYS A 59 -2.26 -11.29 5.86
C LYS A 59 -1.03 -10.46 5.45
N ILE A 60 -1.09 -9.71 4.35
CA ILE A 60 -0.01 -8.81 3.93
C ILE A 60 0.12 -7.69 4.97
N ASP A 61 1.28 -7.57 5.60
CA ASP A 61 1.60 -6.50 6.54
C ASP A 61 2.38 -5.39 5.84
N TYR A 62 2.42 -4.19 6.43
CA TYR A 62 3.15 -3.08 5.82
C TYR A 62 4.65 -3.39 5.63
N GLY A 63 5.24 -4.17 6.53
CA GLY A 63 6.59 -4.71 6.40
C GLY A 63 6.77 -5.65 5.22
N ASP A 64 5.72 -6.29 4.72
CA ASP A 64 5.80 -7.10 3.49
C ASP A 64 5.95 -6.19 2.25
N LEU A 65 5.41 -4.97 2.28
CA LEU A 65 5.55 -4.03 1.16
C LEU A 65 6.99 -3.49 1.05
N TRP A 66 7.67 -3.28 2.18
CA TRP A 66 8.94 -2.51 2.23
C TRP A 66 10.09 -3.16 3.01
N GLY A 67 9.91 -4.38 3.53
CA GLY A 67 10.90 -5.10 4.33
C GLY A 67 12.18 -5.50 3.58
N ARG A 68 13.00 -6.36 4.18
CA ARG A 68 14.11 -6.99 3.45
C ARG A 68 13.59 -8.08 2.53
N GLY A 69 14.33 -8.41 1.47
CA GLY A 69 14.01 -9.46 0.50
C GLY A 69 14.15 -10.84 1.12
N GLN A 70 13.46 -11.05 2.23
CA GLN A 70 13.23 -12.36 2.77
C GLN A 70 11.99 -12.83 2.07
N SER A 71 12.12 -13.94 1.37
CA SER A 71 10.97 -14.72 0.95
C SER A 71 10.13 -14.89 2.23
N ASN A 72 9.03 -14.15 2.37
CA ASN A 72 8.09 -14.33 3.47
C ASN A 72 7.32 -15.60 3.16
N VAL A 73 8.05 -16.71 3.19
CA VAL A 73 7.54 -18.06 3.08
C VAL A 73 6.84 -18.31 4.41
N LYS A 74 5.64 -17.74 4.58
CA LYS A 74 4.63 -18.38 5.42
C LYS A 74 4.28 -19.66 4.67
N ARG A 75 5.09 -20.72 4.88
CA ARG A 75 5.05 -21.99 4.14
C ARG A 75 3.65 -22.57 4.19
N TYR A 76 2.87 -22.30 3.14
CA TYR A 76 1.77 -23.14 2.73
C TYR A 76 2.15 -23.71 1.37
N GLN A 77 2.89 -24.83 1.43
CA GLN A 77 3.21 -25.69 0.30
C GLN A 77 3.92 -24.95 -0.86
N SER A 78 3.14 -24.45 -1.83
CA SER A 78 3.59 -23.96 -3.13
C SER A 78 3.39 -22.47 -3.37
N VAL A 79 2.92 -21.65 -2.40
CA VAL A 79 2.67 -20.22 -2.64
C VAL A 79 3.67 -19.32 -1.89
N ARG A 80 4.21 -18.30 -2.58
CA ARG A 80 5.19 -17.33 -2.08
C ARG A 80 4.73 -15.91 -2.35
N PHE A 81 4.85 -15.01 -1.37
CA PHE A 81 4.88 -13.57 -1.63
C PHE A 81 6.31 -13.17 -1.98
N ASP A 82 6.51 -12.66 -3.19
CA ASP A 82 7.80 -12.27 -3.73
C ASP A 82 7.82 -10.76 -3.98
N ARG A 83 9.01 -10.19 -3.83
CA ARG A 83 9.25 -8.77 -4.05
C ARG A 83 10.35 -8.69 -5.07
N GLN A 84 10.02 -8.14 -6.21
CA GLN A 84 11.00 -7.99 -7.28
C GLN A 84 11.73 -6.67 -7.09
N ASP A 85 12.91 -6.57 -7.70
CA ASP A 85 13.73 -5.37 -7.61
C ASP A 85 12.88 -4.13 -7.95
N PRO A 86 12.92 -3.08 -7.11
CA PRO A 86 12.11 -1.90 -7.31
C PRO A 86 12.47 -1.26 -8.65
N SER A 87 11.42 -0.91 -9.40
CA SER A 87 11.56 0.01 -10.53
C SER A 87 11.84 1.43 -10.01
N LYS A 88 12.22 2.33 -10.90
CA LYS A 88 12.55 3.73 -10.55
C LYS A 88 11.48 4.44 -9.70
N ASP A 89 10.21 4.14 -9.95
CA ASP A 89 9.07 4.86 -9.34
C ASP A 89 8.18 3.97 -8.48
N HIS A 90 8.36 2.64 -8.50
CA HIS A 90 7.49 1.69 -7.82
C HIS A 90 8.22 0.49 -7.25
N GLN A 91 7.73 0.00 -6.12
CA GLN A 91 8.02 -1.32 -5.57
C GLN A 91 7.07 -2.36 -6.18
N ASN A 92 7.63 -3.42 -6.76
CA ASN A 92 6.86 -4.52 -7.33
C ASN A 92 6.70 -5.65 -6.29
N CYS A 93 5.45 -5.96 -5.96
CA CYS A 93 5.06 -6.99 -5.01
C CYS A 93 4.15 -8.01 -5.69
N GLN A 94 4.46 -9.30 -5.58
CA GLN A 94 3.79 -10.36 -6.31
C GLN A 94 3.50 -11.57 -5.44
N ILE A 95 2.46 -12.32 -5.81
CA ILE A 95 2.24 -13.67 -5.30
C ILE A 95 2.59 -14.66 -6.39
N GLN A 96 3.49 -15.59 -6.09
CA GLN A 96 4.00 -16.61 -6.99
C GLN A 96 3.64 -18.01 -6.49
N ILE A 97 3.39 -18.92 -7.43
CA ILE A 97 3.28 -20.35 -7.16
C ILE A 97 4.60 -21.02 -7.56
N ASN A 98 5.30 -21.56 -6.56
CA ASN A 98 6.46 -22.42 -6.68
C ASN A 98 6.03 -23.87 -6.98
N GLU A 99 6.97 -24.73 -7.38
CA GLU A 99 6.72 -26.15 -7.75
C GLU A 99 5.92 -26.37 -9.05
N ARG A 100 5.79 -25.31 -9.86
CA ARG A 100 5.45 -25.43 -11.28
C ARG A 100 6.75 -25.48 -12.11
N PRO A 101 6.71 -26.00 -13.36
CA PRO A 101 7.88 -26.04 -14.25
C PRO A 101 8.63 -24.70 -14.37
N SER A 102 7.92 -23.60 -14.13
CA SER A 102 8.47 -22.27 -13.85
C SER A 102 7.66 -21.59 -12.74
N PRO A 103 8.26 -20.77 -11.87
CA PRO A 103 7.51 -19.90 -10.96
C PRO A 103 6.50 -19.06 -11.74
N SER A 104 5.24 -19.06 -11.31
CA SER A 104 4.16 -18.32 -11.99
C SER A 104 3.52 -17.31 -11.06
N THR A 105 3.45 -16.05 -11.47
CA THR A 105 2.74 -14.99 -10.74
C THR A 105 1.24 -15.12 -10.93
N VAL A 106 0.48 -15.11 -9.82
CA VAL A 106 -0.99 -15.18 -9.81
C VAL A 106 -1.67 -13.87 -9.44
N ALA A 107 -0.96 -12.97 -8.76
CA ALA A 107 -1.41 -11.61 -8.46
C ALA A 107 -0.18 -10.70 -8.32
N GLY A 108 -0.33 -9.42 -8.64
CA GLY A 108 0.75 -8.45 -8.58
C GLY A 108 0.28 -7.02 -8.39
N ILE A 109 1.05 -6.26 -7.63
CA ILE A 109 0.85 -4.82 -7.42
C ILE A 109 2.15 -4.05 -7.62
N LEU A 110 2.04 -2.83 -8.13
CA LEU A 110 3.07 -1.80 -8.10
C LEU A 110 2.67 -0.79 -7.04
N VAL A 111 3.47 -0.64 -6.00
CA VAL A 111 3.27 0.36 -4.96
C VAL A 111 4.19 1.54 -5.22
N SER A 112 3.62 2.72 -5.42
CA SER A 112 4.39 3.97 -5.60
C SER A 112 5.37 4.19 -4.45
N LEU A 113 6.63 4.54 -4.76
CA LEU A 113 7.64 4.80 -3.74
C LEU A 113 7.29 6.02 -2.86
N GLU A 114 6.36 6.87 -3.27
CA GLU A 114 5.84 7.95 -2.41
C GLU A 114 5.13 7.42 -1.14
N LEU A 115 4.70 6.16 -1.17
CA LEU A 115 3.99 5.48 -0.08
C LEU A 115 4.94 4.70 0.83
N GLU A 116 6.25 4.93 0.75
CA GLU A 116 7.26 4.33 1.63
C GLU A 116 7.12 4.81 3.09
N ILE A 117 7.54 3.97 4.05
CA ILE A 117 7.37 4.26 5.48
C ILE A 117 7.94 5.61 5.91
N THR A 118 9.04 6.01 5.27
CA THR A 118 9.80 7.23 5.54
C THR A 118 9.07 8.49 5.07
N LYS A 119 8.05 8.34 4.22
CA LYS A 119 7.28 9.43 3.60
C LYS A 119 5.85 9.54 4.15
N LEU A 120 5.46 8.66 5.08
CA LEU A 120 4.12 8.61 5.65
C LEU A 120 4.03 9.24 7.04
N LYS A 121 2.96 9.99 7.29
CA LYS A 121 2.57 10.46 8.63
C LYS A 121 2.12 9.27 9.51
N PRO A 122 2.17 9.40 10.85
CA PRO A 122 1.59 8.40 11.76
C PRO A 122 0.14 8.06 11.39
N GLY A 123 -0.23 6.77 11.40
CA GLY A 123 -1.57 6.28 11.05
C GLY A 123 -1.84 6.04 9.55
N GLN A 124 -1.03 6.59 8.64
CA GLN A 124 -1.21 6.37 7.19
C GLN A 124 -0.76 4.98 6.72
N LYS A 125 0.14 4.33 7.46
CA LYS A 125 0.70 3.00 7.14
C LYS A 125 -0.39 1.93 7.04
N ASP A 126 -1.30 1.90 8.01
CA ASP A 126 -2.42 0.95 8.05
C ASP A 126 -3.38 1.17 6.87
N TYR A 127 -3.54 2.43 6.46
CA TYR A 127 -4.37 2.75 5.30
C TYR A 127 -3.74 2.27 3.99
N VAL A 128 -2.45 2.55 3.76
CA VAL A 128 -1.69 2.00 2.62
C VAL A 128 -1.73 0.48 2.61
N GLN A 129 -1.53 -0.16 3.76
CA GLN A 129 -1.58 -1.61 3.91
C GLN A 129 -2.94 -2.18 3.49
N ARG A 130 -4.05 -1.62 3.99
CA ARG A 130 -5.41 -2.05 3.59
C ARG A 130 -5.62 -1.90 2.08
N LYS A 131 -5.23 -0.77 1.50
CA LYS A 131 -5.36 -0.52 0.05
C LYS A 131 -4.47 -1.44 -0.79
N ALA A 132 -3.29 -1.81 -0.30
CA ALA A 132 -2.42 -2.78 -0.97
C ALA A 132 -3.06 -4.18 -1.00
N ARG A 133 -3.72 -4.61 0.08
CA ARG A 133 -4.49 -5.87 0.11
C ARG A 133 -5.63 -5.85 -0.90
N ASP A 134 -6.38 -4.75 -0.96
CA ASP A 134 -7.48 -4.58 -1.93
C ASP A 134 -6.96 -4.62 -3.37
N ALA A 135 -5.82 -3.97 -3.64
CA ALA A 135 -5.18 -3.97 -4.95
C ALA A 135 -4.73 -5.38 -5.36
N MET A 136 -4.16 -6.15 -4.43
CA MET A 136 -3.73 -7.53 -4.72
C MET A 136 -4.94 -8.45 -4.99
N LEU A 137 -6.05 -8.27 -4.27
CA LEU A 137 -7.30 -9.00 -4.54
C LEU A 137 -7.90 -8.65 -5.90
N ARG A 138 -7.92 -7.36 -6.28
CA ARG A 138 -8.37 -6.92 -7.61
C ARG A 138 -7.49 -7.47 -8.71
N SER A 139 -6.18 -7.50 -8.49
CA SER A 139 -5.21 -8.08 -9.43
C SER A 139 -5.49 -9.56 -9.71
N LEU A 140 -5.83 -10.33 -8.67
CA LEU A 140 -6.19 -11.74 -8.79
C LEU A 140 -7.47 -11.94 -9.64
N ASP A 141 -8.50 -11.14 -9.37
CA ASP A 141 -9.80 -11.23 -10.05
C ASP A 141 -9.71 -10.81 -11.53
N GLN A 142 -9.04 -9.67 -11.77
CA GLN A 142 -8.93 -9.08 -13.10
C GLN A 142 -7.75 -9.63 -13.93
N LYS A 143 -6.87 -10.44 -13.31
CA LYS A 143 -5.65 -11.00 -13.90
C LYS A 143 -4.72 -9.93 -14.51
N THR A 144 -4.73 -8.74 -13.95
CA THR A 144 -3.92 -7.59 -14.35
C THR A 144 -3.16 -7.06 -13.14
N MET A 145 -2.00 -6.46 -13.37
CA MET A 145 -1.22 -5.84 -12.30
C MET A 145 -1.94 -4.58 -11.84
N MET A 146 -2.07 -4.37 -10.54
CA MET A 146 -2.69 -3.14 -10.02
C MET A 146 -1.62 -2.14 -9.59
N ILE A 147 -1.87 -0.86 -9.77
CA ILE A 147 -0.99 0.21 -9.29
C ILE A 147 -1.66 0.88 -8.10
N LEU A 148 -0.99 0.91 -6.96
CA LEU A 148 -1.35 1.67 -5.78
C LEU A 148 -0.49 2.94 -5.72
N ARG A 149 -1.15 4.10 -5.78
CA ARG A 149 -0.48 5.40 -5.72
C ARG A 149 -1.32 6.42 -4.95
N LYS A 150 -0.69 7.52 -4.54
CA LYS A 150 -1.43 8.65 -3.98
C LYS A 150 -2.30 9.26 -5.08
N LYS A 151 -3.56 9.56 -4.74
CA LYS A 151 -4.46 10.27 -5.65
C LYS A 151 -3.90 11.68 -5.85
N LYS A 152 -3.74 12.08 -7.12
CA LYS A 152 -3.38 13.46 -7.44
C LYS A 152 -4.63 14.33 -7.31
N ALA A 153 -4.50 15.44 -6.60
CA ALA A 153 -5.53 16.48 -6.53
C ALA A 153 -5.75 17.13 -7.91
#